data_AF-A0A9X4C351-F1
#
_entry.id   AF-A0A9X4C351-F1
#
_cell.length_a   1.000
_cell.length_b   1.000
_cell.length_c   1.000
_cell.angle_alpha   90.00
_cell.angle_beta   90.00
_cell.angle_gamma   90.00
#
_symmetry.space_group_name_H-M   'P 1'
#
loop_
_entity.id
_entity.type
_entity.pdbx_description
1 polymer ?
#
loop_
_entity_poly.entity_id
_entity_poly.type
_entity_poly.pdbx_seq_one_letter_code
_entity_poly.pdbx_strand_id
1 'polypeptide(L)' 'MTIDKQKLQKLLWAEAASYRTDCADWKRNTEALQDFLGEKTVEEVALELLVENERLTRQLGEVTNGLPNKVATHG' A
#
# COMPACT_ATOMS: atom_id res chain seq x y z
N MET A 1 5.88 -0.36 8.97
CA MET A 1 4.42 -0.19 8.95
C MET A 1 3.77 -1.57 9.05
N THR A 2 2.68 -1.72 9.82
CA THR A 2 2.01 -3.02 10.09
C THR A 2 0.55 -3.07 9.62
N ILE A 3 0.14 -2.13 8.75
CA ILE A 3 -1.23 -2.09 8.23
C ILE A 3 -1.49 -3.27 7.28
N ASP A 4 -2.72 -3.80 7.29
CA ASP A 4 -3.16 -4.74 6.27
C ASP A 4 -3.40 -4.00 4.94
N LYS A 5 -2.40 -4.04 4.06
CA LYS A 5 -2.41 -3.36 2.75
C LYS A 5 -3.53 -3.85 1.83
N GLN A 6 -3.92 -5.12 1.92
CA GLN A 6 -5.00 -5.68 1.10
C GLN A 6 -6.36 -5.18 1.55
N LYS A 7 -6.58 -5.10 2.87
CA LYS A 7 -7.81 -4.52 3.43
C LYS A 7 -7.89 -3.02 3.15
N LEU A 8 -6.77 -2.29 3.31
CA LEU A 8 -6.67 -0.87 2.98
C LEU A 8 -7.08 -0.60 1.52
N GLN A 9 -6.52 -1.36 0.57
CA GLN A 9 -6.81 -1.23 -0.85
C GLN A 9 -8.29 -1.39 -1.17
N LYS A 10 -8.95 -2.40 -0.58
CA LYS A 10 -10.38 -2.65 -0.80
C LYS A 10 -11.24 -1.49 -0.30
N LEU A 11 -10.91 -0.94 0.88
CA LEU A 11 -11.63 0.19 1.45
C LEU A 11 -11.46 1.47 0.61
N LEU A 12 -10.23 1.76 0.18
CA LEU A 12 -9.94 2.91 -0.69
C LEU A 12 -10.67 2.81 -2.04
N TRP A 13 -10.77 1.62 -2.62
CA TRP A 13 -11.52 1.41 -3.85
C TRP A 13 -13.03 1.57 -3.67
N ALA A 14 -13.59 1.11 -2.55
CA ALA A 14 -15.00 1.31 -2.24
C ALA A 14 -15.32 2.80 -2.05
N GLU A 15 -14.47 3.53 -1.32
CA GLU A 15 -14.60 4.98 -1.10
C GLU A 15 -14.56 5.77 -2.43
N ALA A 16 -13.55 5.50 -3.26
CA ALA A 16 -13.39 6.17 -4.55
C ALA A 16 -14.54 5.86 -5.52
N ALA A 17 -15.12 4.65 -5.47
CA ALA A 17 -16.27 4.28 -6.28
C ALA A 17 -17.55 5.01 -5.83
N SER A 18 -17.78 5.13 -4.52
CA SER A 18 -18.94 5.83 -3.95
C SER A 18 -18.88 7.34 -4.17
N TYR A 19 -17.70 7.96 -4.08
CA TYR A 19 -17.53 9.40 -4.37
C TYR A 19 -17.93 9.76 -5.81
N ARG A 20 -17.62 8.89 -6.78
CA ARG A 20 -17.92 9.14 -8.20
C ARG A 20 -19.39 8.98 -8.56
N THR A 21 -20.17 8.33 -7.71
CA THR A 21 -21.54 7.88 -8.04
C THR A 21 -22.62 8.60 -7.23
N ASP A 22 -22.26 9.60 -6.42
CA ASP A 22 -23.17 10.30 -5.49
C ASP A 22 -24.04 9.29 -4.70
N CYS A 23 -23.41 8.17 -4.34
CA CYS A 23 -24.09 6.98 -3.88
C CYS A 23 -24.28 7.04 -2.36
N ALA A 24 -25.48 6.71 -1.88
CA ALA A 24 -25.84 6.69 -0.45
C ALA A 24 -24.88 5.87 0.44
N ASP A 25 -24.10 4.96 -0.16
CA ASP A 25 -23.08 4.16 0.53
C ASP A 25 -21.78 4.92 0.84
N TRP A 26 -21.58 6.15 0.34
CA TRP A 26 -20.36 6.93 0.58
C TRP A 26 -20.08 7.08 2.08
N LYS A 27 -21.12 7.42 2.86
CA LYS A 27 -20.99 7.60 4.31
C LYS A 27 -20.49 6.33 5.01
N ARG A 28 -21.04 5.18 4.63
CA ARG A 28 -20.66 3.88 5.20
C ARG A 28 -19.23 3.50 4.84
N ASN A 29 -18.81 3.79 3.61
CA ASN A 29 -17.45 3.51 3.16
C ASN A 29 -16.44 4.42 3.84
N THR A 30 -16.77 5.71 4.03
CA THR A 30 -15.95 6.67 4.78
C THR A 30 -15.79 6.23 6.24
N GLU A 31 -16.89 5.84 6.90
CA GLU A 31 -16.87 5.34 8.29
C GLU A 31 -16.01 4.06 8.42
N ALA A 32 -16.21 3.08 7.53
CA ALA A 32 -15.43 1.84 7.55
C ALA A 32 -13.93 2.08 7.27
N LEU A 33 -13.59 3.06 6.45
CA LEU A 33 -12.21 3.48 6.20
C LEU A 33 -11.63 4.17 7.44
N GLN A 34 -12.34 5.10 8.06
CA GLN A 34 -11.91 5.80 9.28
C GLN A 34 -11.69 4.81 10.43
N ASP A 35 -12.63 3.91 10.67
CA ASP A 35 -12.50 2.86 11.69
C ASP A 35 -11.28 1.96 11.46
N PHE A 36 -10.96 1.68 10.18
CA PHE A 36 -9.80 0.87 9.83
C PHE A 36 -8.47 1.61 10.04
N LEU A 37 -8.43 2.92 9.77
CA LEU A 37 -7.23 3.74 9.94
C LEU A 37 -6.96 4.11 11.40
N GLY A 38 -8.02 4.16 12.23
CA GLY A 38 -7.94 4.59 13.63
C GLY A 38 -7.54 6.05 13.73
N GLU A 39 -6.49 6.34 14.51
CA GLU A 39 -5.99 7.71 14.71
C GLU A 39 -5.27 8.30 13.50
N LYS A 40 -4.95 7.49 12.50
CA LYS A 40 -4.19 7.94 11.32
C LYS A 40 -5.09 8.46 10.23
N THR A 41 -4.63 9.50 9.54
CA THR A 41 -5.27 9.93 8.30
C THR A 41 -4.84 9.07 7.11
N VAL A 42 -5.59 9.17 5.99
CA VAL A 42 -5.21 8.53 4.73
C VAL A 42 -3.84 9.03 4.25
N GLU A 43 -3.57 10.32 4.43
CA GLU A 43 -2.32 10.98 4.05
C GLU A 43 -1.13 10.45 4.88
N GLU A 44 -1.28 10.31 6.19
CA GLU A 44 -0.23 9.74 7.05
C GLU A 44 0.09 8.30 6.66
N VAL A 45 -0.94 7.50 6.42
CA VAL A 45 -0.79 6.13 5.90
C VAL A 45 -0.11 6.12 4.53
N ALA A 46 -0.43 7.05 3.64
CA ALA A 46 0.22 7.16 2.33
C ALA A 46 1.71 7.51 2.45
N LEU A 47 2.07 8.46 3.33
CA LEU A 47 3.46 8.82 3.59
C LEU A 47 4.25 7.63 4.17
N GLU A 48 3.66 6.89 5.11
CA GLU A 48 4.28 5.67 5.64
C GLU A 48 4.50 4.59 4.58
N LEU A 49 3.54 4.41 3.66
CA LEU A 49 3.66 3.47 2.54
C LEU A 49 4.76 3.88 1.57
N LEU A 50 4.94 5.18 1.30
CA LEU A 50 6.03 5.68 0.46
C LEU A 50 7.39 5.38 1.09
N VAL A 51 7.57 5.68 2.38
CA VAL A 51 8.79 5.36 3.13
C VAL A 51 9.05 3.85 3.14
N GLU A 52 8.02 3.04 3.33
CA GLU A 52 8.17 1.59 3.28
C GLU A 52 8.56 1.09 1.88
N ASN A 53 7.98 1.64 0.82
CA ASN A 53 8.33 1.29 -0.56
C ASN A 53 9.77 1.68 -0.91
N GLU A 54 10.25 2.85 -0.48
CA GLU A 54 11.65 3.25 -0.66
C GLU A 54 12.59 2.26 0.05
N ARG A 55 12.27 1.91 1.30
CA ARG A 55 13.05 0.92 2.07
C ARG A 55 13.06 -0.45 1.38
N LEU A 56 11.91 -0.93 0.91
CA LEU A 56 11.78 -2.22 0.23
C LEU A 56 12.51 -2.21 -1.13
N THR A 57 12.44 -1.12 -1.86
CA THR A 57 13.15 -0.94 -3.15
C THR A 57 14.66 -0.99 -2.95
N ARG A 58 15.17 -0.31 -1.91
CA ARG A 58 16.59 -0.38 -1.55
C ARG A 58 17.02 -1.79 -1.18
N GLN A 59 16.24 -2.48 -0.35
CA GLN A 59 16.52 -3.87 0.05
C GLN A 59 16.50 -4.82 -1.15
N LEU A 60 15.54 -4.64 -2.07
CA LEU A 60 15.49 -5.42 -3.30
C LEU A 60 16.74 -5.18 -4.14
N GLY A 61 17.18 -3.92 -4.29
CA GLY A 61 18.42 -3.56 -4.98
C GLY A 61 19.67 -4.20 -4.38
N GLU A 62 19.78 -4.23 -3.05
CA GLU A 62 20.86 -4.90 -2.32
C GLU A 62 20.85 -6.42 -2.56
N VAL A 63 19.67 -7.04 -2.54
CA VAL A 63 19.50 -8.48 -2.83
C VAL A 63 19.84 -8.79 -4.29
N THR A 64 19.39 -7.98 -5.26
CA THR A 64 19.64 -8.20 -6.68
C THR A 64 21.10 -7.95 -7.06
N ASN A 65 21.75 -6.95 -6.46
CA ASN A 65 23.17 -6.66 -6.69
C ASN A 65 24.10 -7.63 -5.96
N GLY A 66 23.61 -8.31 -4.91
CA GLY A 66 24.34 -9.34 -4.17
C GLY A 66 24.21 -10.75 -4.74
N LEU A 67 23.39 -10.97 -5.79
CA LEU A 67 23.28 -12.27 -6.46
C LEU A 67 24.44 -12.43 -7.46
N PRO A 68 25.41 -13.35 -7.24
CA PRO A 68 26.40 -13.65 -8.26
C PRO A 68 25.68 -14.16 -9.51
N ASN A 69 25.93 -13.50 -10.63
CA ASN A 69 25.42 -13.87 -11.95
C ASN A 69 25.89 -15.31 -12.28
N LYS A 70 25.05 -16.32 -12.04
CA LYS A 70 25.37 -17.76 -12.27
C LYS A 70 25.42 -18.16 -13.75
N VAL A 71 25.37 -17.23 -14.69
CA VAL A 71 25.20 -17.54 -16.12
C VAL A 71 26.52 -17.57 -16.91
N ALA A 72 27.68 -17.48 -16.26
CA ALA A 72 28.99 -17.43 -16.94
C ALA A 72 29.95 -18.58 -16.60
N THR A 73 29.45 -19.79 -16.31
CA THR A 73 30.31 -20.99 -16.13
C THR A 73 29.72 -22.23 -16.79
N HIS A 74 29.63 -22.24 -18.11
CA HIS A 74 29.77 -23.47 -18.88
C HIS A 74 30.72 -23.14 -20.05
N GLY A 75 31.94 -23.64 -19.92
CA GLY A 75 32.95 -23.62 -20.98
C GLY A 75 32.70 -24.69 -22.04
#